data_AF-A0A923QBZ1-F1
#
_entry.id   AF-A0A923QBZ1-F1
#
_cell.length_a   1.000
_cell.length_b   1.000
_cell.length_c   1.000
_cell.angle_alpha   90.00
_cell.angle_beta   90.00
_cell.angle_gamma   90.00
#
_symmetry.space_group_name_H-M   'P 1'
#
loop_
_entity.id
_entity.type
_entity.pdbx_description
1 polymer ?
#
loop_
_entity_poly.entity_id
_entity_poly.type
_entity_poly.pdbx_seq_one_letter_code
_entity_poly.pdbx_strand_id
1 'polypeptide(L)'
;AVEVARLFKAAGCDFIDVSSGQTTRAAKPVYGRMYQSPFSDRIRNEVGIKTMAVGAITEADHANSIIAAGRADLCAIARPHLADPAWTLHEAARLQSRAVEWPRQYLPGRDQLYREVAKQQQMQAAMASNRNEEESSHGS
;
A
#
# COMPACT_ATOMS: atom_id res chain seq x y z
N ALA A 1 -3.13 21.12 -10.69
CA ALA A 1 -2.27 20.09 -10.07
C ALA A 1 -0.89 20.07 -10.73
N VAL A 2 -0.79 19.65 -11.99
CA VAL A 2 0.51 19.59 -12.73
C VAL A 2 1.24 20.94 -12.74
N GLU A 3 0.56 22.03 -13.11
CA GLU A 3 1.21 23.34 -13.18
C GLU A 3 1.71 23.83 -11.82
N VAL A 4 0.88 23.66 -10.79
CA VAL A 4 1.26 23.97 -9.40
C VAL A 4 2.45 23.13 -8.95
N ALA A 5 2.51 21.85 -9.33
CA ALA A 5 3.65 20.99 -9.03
C ALA A 5 4.93 21.41 -9.76
N ARG A 6 4.85 21.95 -10.99
CA ARG A 6 6.01 22.56 -11.67
C ARG A 6 6.54 23.76 -10.89
N LEU A 7 5.65 24.62 -10.41
CA LEU A 7 6.03 25.78 -9.60
C LEU A 7 6.71 25.34 -8.28
N PHE A 8 6.17 24.33 -7.59
CA PHE A 8 6.80 23.78 -6.39
C PHE A 8 8.17 23.16 -6.67
N LYS A 9 8.31 22.40 -7.77
CA LYS A 9 9.61 21.87 -8.21
C LYS A 9 10.60 23.00 -8.46
N ALA A 10 10.19 24.05 -9.18
CA ALA A 10 11.05 25.21 -9.46
C ALA A 10 11.44 25.98 -8.18
N ALA A 11 10.57 25.97 -7.17
CA ALA A 11 10.84 26.53 -5.84
C ALA A 11 11.73 25.63 -4.96
N GLY A 12 12.11 24.44 -5.42
CA GLY A 12 13.03 23.54 -4.73
C GLY A 12 12.37 22.44 -3.89
N CYS A 13 11.09 22.13 -4.08
CA CYS A 13 10.47 20.99 -3.42
C CYS A 13 11.03 19.65 -3.93
N ASP A 14 11.35 18.74 -3.00
CA ASP A 14 11.83 17.39 -3.31
C ASP A 14 10.70 16.40 -3.62
N PHE A 15 9.53 16.62 -3.02
CA PHE A 15 8.36 15.74 -3.09
C PHE A 15 7.07 16.54 -3.13
N ILE A 16 6.05 15.96 -3.76
CA ILE A 16 4.66 16.42 -3.69
C ILE A 16 3.82 15.34 -3.02
N ASP A 17 3.18 15.65 -1.90
CA ASP A 17 2.14 14.82 -1.30
C ASP A 17 0.80 15.10 -2.00
N VAL A 18 0.27 14.08 -2.68
CA VAL A 18 -0.85 14.23 -3.60
C VAL A 18 -2.15 13.74 -2.96
N SER A 19 -2.88 14.69 -2.37
CA SER A 19 -4.26 14.50 -1.91
C SER A 19 -5.29 15.24 -2.79
N SER A 20 -6.58 15.04 -2.52
CA SER A 20 -7.69 15.55 -3.33
C SER A 20 -8.99 15.62 -2.54
N GLY A 21 -9.84 16.60 -2.85
CA GLY A 21 -11.21 16.70 -2.35
C GLY A 21 -11.36 17.51 -1.08
N GLN A 22 -12.60 17.60 -0.60
CA GLN A 22 -13.00 18.29 0.64
C GLN A 22 -12.69 19.80 0.72
N THR A 23 -12.50 20.48 -0.42
CA THR A 23 -12.31 21.93 -0.46
C THR A 23 -13.59 22.73 -0.14
N THR A 24 -14.76 22.09 -0.21
CA THR A 24 -16.05 22.66 0.22
C THR A 24 -16.92 21.59 0.88
N ARG A 25 -17.86 21.99 1.76
CA ARG A 25 -18.83 21.07 2.40
C ARG A 25 -19.78 20.40 1.41
N ALA A 26 -20.01 21.02 0.25
CA ALA A 26 -20.90 20.51 -0.78
C ALA A 26 -20.21 19.51 -1.73
N ALA A 27 -18.89 19.33 -1.59
CA ALA A 27 -18.15 18.39 -2.43
C ALA A 27 -18.70 16.96 -2.25
N LYS A 28 -18.97 16.29 -3.37
CA LYS A 28 -19.36 14.87 -3.43
C LYS A 28 -18.23 14.06 -4.08
N PRO A 29 -17.11 13.85 -3.38
CA PRO A 29 -16.00 13.06 -3.93
C PRO A 29 -16.46 11.62 -4.19
N VAL A 30 -16.08 11.09 -5.34
CA VAL A 30 -16.25 9.66 -5.64
C VAL A 30 -15.10 8.93 -4.96
N TYR A 31 -15.42 8.22 -3.88
CA TYR A 31 -14.46 7.38 -3.18
C TYR A 31 -14.36 6.02 -3.86
N GLY A 32 -13.14 5.48 -3.90
CA GLY A 32 -12.84 4.16 -4.43
C GLY A 32 -11.45 3.71 -4.00
N ARG A 33 -11.10 2.45 -4.30
CA ARG A 33 -9.76 1.93 -4.03
C ARG A 33 -8.72 2.79 -4.78
N MET A 34 -7.71 3.29 -4.06
CA MET A 34 -6.58 4.05 -4.63
C MET A 34 -6.97 5.27 -5.47
N TYR A 35 -8.12 5.91 -5.18
CA TYR A 35 -8.73 6.96 -6.01
C TYR A 35 -7.84 8.20 -6.25
N GLN A 36 -6.83 8.44 -5.41
CA GLN A 36 -5.91 9.58 -5.55
C GLN A 36 -4.64 9.21 -6.33
N SER A 37 -4.36 7.91 -6.50
CA SER A 37 -3.16 7.44 -7.20
C SER A 37 -3.02 7.93 -8.65
N PRO A 38 -4.11 8.13 -9.45
CA PRO A 38 -3.97 8.71 -10.78
C PRO A 38 -3.49 10.17 -10.79
N PHE A 39 -3.73 10.94 -9.72
CA PHE A 39 -3.19 12.30 -9.63
C PHE A 39 -1.68 12.29 -9.35
N SER A 40 -1.24 11.38 -8.47
CA SER A 40 0.18 11.16 -8.19
C SER A 40 0.92 10.72 -9.44
N ASP A 41 0.37 9.74 -10.16
CA ASP A 41 0.90 9.22 -11.42
C ASP A 41 1.18 10.35 -12.42
N ARG A 42 0.15 11.17 -12.68
CA ARG A 42 0.26 12.31 -13.58
C ARG A 42 1.31 13.33 -13.15
N ILE A 43 1.31 13.74 -11.87
CA ILE A 43 2.31 14.71 -11.39
C ILE A 43 3.73 14.13 -11.53
N ARG A 44 3.94 12.89 -11.08
CA ARG A 44 5.24 12.24 -11.12
C ARG A 44 5.79 12.16 -12.53
N ASN A 45 4.99 11.66 -13.46
CA ASN A 45 5.43 11.34 -14.81
C ASN A 45 5.42 12.57 -15.75
N GLU A 46 4.53 13.56 -15.56
CA GLU A 46 4.52 14.78 -16.38
C GLU A 46 5.48 15.88 -15.89
N VAL A 47 5.75 15.95 -14.57
CA VAL A 47 6.61 17.01 -13.98
C VAL A 47 8.03 16.50 -13.68
N GLY A 48 8.19 15.18 -13.53
CA GLY A 48 9.46 14.57 -13.14
C GLY A 48 9.89 14.99 -11.73
N ILE A 49 8.94 15.09 -10.80
CA ILE A 49 9.17 15.29 -9.37
C ILE A 49 8.67 14.07 -8.62
N LYS A 50 9.33 13.71 -7.52
CA LYS A 50 8.90 12.56 -6.73
C LYS A 50 7.55 12.84 -6.08
N THR A 51 6.71 11.82 -5.95
CA THR A 51 5.37 11.98 -5.37
C THR A 51 5.09 10.96 -4.27
N MET A 52 4.27 11.37 -3.32
CA MET A 52 3.67 10.51 -2.31
C MET A 52 2.18 10.36 -2.61
N ALA A 53 1.72 9.12 -2.75
CA ALA A 53 0.30 8.81 -2.90
C ALA A 53 -0.35 8.54 -1.54
N VAL A 54 -1.56 9.06 -1.36
CA VAL A 54 -2.39 8.88 -0.15
C VAL A 54 -3.78 8.38 -0.56
N GLY A 55 -4.56 7.88 0.40
CA GLY A 55 -5.99 7.64 0.21
C GLY A 55 -6.38 6.20 -0.05
N ALA A 56 -7.09 5.62 0.92
CA ALA A 56 -7.61 4.24 0.82
C ALA A 56 -6.54 3.19 0.49
N ILE A 57 -5.30 3.42 0.93
CA ILE A 57 -4.21 2.43 0.97
C ILE A 57 -4.32 1.75 2.34
N THR A 58 -4.63 0.46 2.34
CA THR A 58 -5.01 -0.30 3.56
C THR A 58 -4.22 -1.58 3.75
N GLU A 59 -3.56 -2.06 2.69
CA GLU A 59 -2.79 -3.30 2.63
C GLU A 59 -1.46 -3.01 1.93
N ALA A 60 -0.40 -3.75 2.25
CA ALA A 60 0.89 -3.56 1.61
C ALA A 60 0.84 -3.84 0.10
N ASP A 61 -0.01 -4.77 -0.35
CA ASP A 61 -0.21 -5.03 -1.79
C ASP A 61 -0.76 -3.81 -2.54
N HIS A 62 -1.52 -2.95 -1.85
CA HIS A 62 -1.94 -1.68 -2.45
C HIS A 62 -0.75 -0.77 -2.71
N ALA A 63 0.12 -0.63 -1.71
CA ALA A 63 1.33 0.19 -1.82
C ALA A 63 2.28 -0.38 -2.88
N ASN A 64 2.53 -1.71 -2.85
CA ASN A 64 3.35 -2.41 -3.84
C ASN A 64 2.83 -2.16 -5.26
N SER A 65 1.52 -2.28 -5.48
CA SER A 65 0.91 -2.04 -6.80
C SER A 65 1.12 -0.60 -7.28
N ILE A 66 1.01 0.39 -6.40
CA ILE A 66 1.22 1.81 -6.74
C ILE A 66 2.68 2.07 -7.12
N ILE A 67 3.62 1.59 -6.30
CA ILE A 67 5.06 1.80 -6.49
C ILE A 67 5.55 1.04 -7.73
N ALA A 68 5.18 -0.23 -7.87
CA ALA A 68 5.59 -1.07 -9.01
C ALA A 68 5.06 -0.53 -10.35
N ALA A 69 3.87 0.09 -10.35
CA ALA A 69 3.32 0.74 -11.53
C ALA A 69 3.95 2.12 -11.83
N GLY A 70 4.92 2.59 -11.03
CA GLY A 70 5.56 3.90 -11.21
C GLY A 70 4.62 5.08 -10.97
N ARG A 71 3.52 4.88 -10.21
CA ARG A 71 2.50 5.91 -9.95
C ARG A 71 2.85 6.82 -8.75
N ALA A 72 3.78 6.39 -7.91
CA ALA A 72 4.32 7.18 -6.81
C ALA A 72 5.70 6.66 -6.42
N ASP A 73 6.43 7.45 -5.65
CA ASP A 73 7.70 7.04 -5.02
C ASP A 73 7.51 6.68 -3.55
N LEU A 74 6.45 7.18 -2.91
CA LEU A 74 6.04 6.85 -1.53
C LEU A 74 4.53 6.65 -1.42
N CYS A 75 4.10 5.92 -0.40
CA CYS A 75 2.69 5.74 -0.03
C CYS A 75 2.46 6.17 1.42
N ALA A 76 1.49 7.03 1.67
CA ALA A 76 1.08 7.44 3.01
C ALA A 76 -0.14 6.64 3.50
N ILE A 77 -0.06 6.16 4.74
CA ILE A 77 -1.03 5.24 5.33
C ILE A 77 -1.49 5.80 6.67
N ALA A 78 -2.78 6.17 6.75
CA ALA A 78 -3.34 6.85 7.92
C ALA A 78 -4.24 5.94 8.77
N ARG A 79 -5.50 5.72 8.34
CA ARG A 79 -6.50 4.95 9.10
C ARG A 79 -6.04 3.54 9.54
N PRO A 80 -5.27 2.77 8.75
CA PRO A 80 -4.75 1.50 9.21
C PRO A 80 -3.84 1.63 10.45
N HIS A 81 -2.96 2.64 10.50
CA HIS A 81 -2.12 2.89 11.67
C HIS A 81 -2.92 3.32 12.91
N LEU A 82 -4.09 3.95 12.73
CA LEU A 82 -4.97 4.29 13.85
C LEU A 82 -5.66 3.05 14.45
N ALA A 83 -5.99 2.07 13.61
CA ALA A 83 -6.59 0.80 14.06
C ALA A 83 -5.54 -0.17 14.61
N ASP A 84 -4.32 -0.14 14.06
CA ASP A 84 -3.21 -1.01 14.40
C ASP A 84 -1.88 -0.20 14.33
N PRO A 85 -1.32 0.26 15.45
CA PRO A 85 -0.09 1.05 15.43
C PRO A 85 1.13 0.25 14.94
N ALA A 86 1.08 -1.09 15.02
CA ALA A 86 2.12 -1.98 14.51
C ALA A 86 1.85 -2.44 13.07
N TRP A 87 0.88 -1.82 12.36
CA TRP A 87 0.45 -2.20 11.02
C TRP A 87 1.61 -2.45 10.05
N THR A 88 2.60 -1.55 9.99
CA THR A 88 3.76 -1.71 9.10
C THR A 88 4.56 -2.98 9.40
N LEU A 89 4.72 -3.33 10.69
CA LEU A 89 5.42 -4.54 11.12
C LEU A 89 4.61 -5.80 10.77
N HIS A 90 3.30 -5.76 10.98
CA HIS A 90 2.41 -6.87 10.65
C HIS A 90 2.31 -7.13 9.15
N GLU A 91 2.23 -6.08 8.33
CA GLU A 91 2.24 -6.19 6.87
C GLU A 91 3.59 -6.69 6.33
N ALA A 92 4.71 -6.21 6.87
CA ALA A 92 6.03 -6.75 6.53
C ALA A 92 6.11 -8.25 6.87
N ALA A 93 5.51 -8.68 7.99
CA ALA A 93 5.41 -10.08 8.36
C ALA A 93 4.53 -10.91 7.40
N ARG A 94 3.37 -10.37 6.98
CA ARG A 94 2.50 -10.97 5.95
C ARG A 94 3.24 -11.20 4.64
N LEU A 95 4.08 -10.25 4.23
CA LEU A 95 4.92 -10.39 3.03
C LEU A 95 6.20 -11.24 3.27
N GLN A 96 6.40 -11.78 4.47
CA GLN A 96 7.64 -12.44 4.89
C GLN A 96 8.92 -11.60 4.67
N SER A 97 8.78 -10.28 4.57
CA SER A 97 9.90 -9.36 4.34
C SER A 97 10.69 -9.15 5.63
N ARG A 98 12.03 -9.18 5.53
CA ARG A 98 12.96 -8.87 6.63
C ARG A 98 13.61 -7.49 6.50
N ALA A 99 13.13 -6.65 5.59
CA ALA A 99 13.70 -5.33 5.32
C ALA A 99 13.36 -4.28 6.39
N VAL A 100 12.36 -4.55 7.24
CA VAL A 100 11.97 -3.64 8.33
C VAL A 100 12.68 -4.04 9.61
N GLU A 101 13.35 -3.08 10.24
CA GLU A 101 13.96 -3.27 11.55
C GLU A 101 12.88 -3.26 12.64
N TRP A 102 12.95 -4.24 13.54
CA TRP A 102 12.08 -4.30 14.71
C TRP A 102 12.87 -3.85 15.94
N PRO A 103 12.22 -3.16 16.91
CA PRO A 103 12.83 -2.91 18.21
C PRO A 103 13.33 -4.21 18.83
N ARG A 104 14.54 -4.20 19.40
CA ARG A 104 15.21 -5.40 19.95
C ARG A 104 14.33 -6.18 20.93
N GLN A 105 13.53 -5.47 21.70
CA GLN A 105 12.61 -6.00 22.71
C GLN A 105 11.48 -6.83 22.10
N TYR A 106 11.17 -6.65 20.82
CA TYR A 106 10.05 -7.31 20.13
C TYR A 106 10.49 -8.49 19.26
N LEU A 107 11.79 -8.79 19.17
CA LEU A 107 12.30 -9.88 18.33
C LEU A 107 11.68 -11.26 18.63
N PRO A 108 11.44 -11.67 19.90
CA PRO A 108 10.77 -12.95 20.16
C PRO A 108 9.34 -13.00 19.58
N GLY A 109 8.58 -11.91 19.73
CA GLY A 109 7.22 -11.79 19.18
C GLY A 109 7.22 -11.72 17.65
N ARG A 110 8.18 -11.00 17.06
CA ARG A 110 8.44 -10.98 15.62
C ARG A 110 8.63 -12.38 15.07
N ASP A 111 9.52 -13.15 15.67
CA ASP A 111 9.90 -14.47 15.16
C ASP A 111 8.73 -15.46 15.26
N GLN A 112 7.93 -15.36 16.32
CA GLN A 112 6.67 -16.09 16.42
C GLN A 112 5.70 -15.70 15.31
N LEU A 113 5.45 -14.40 15.11
CA LEU A 113 4.54 -13.90 14.09
C LEU A 113 4.92 -14.40 12.69
N TYR A 114 6.20 -14.31 12.30
CA TYR A 114 6.64 -14.80 10.99
C TYR A 114 6.34 -16.30 10.80
N ARG A 115 6.59 -17.14 11.81
CA ARG A 115 6.30 -18.58 11.74
C ARG A 115 4.81 -18.84 11.60
N GLU A 116 3.98 -18.14 12.37
CA GLU A 116 2.52 -18.29 12.35
C GLU A 116 1.94 -17.88 10.99
N VAL A 117 2.36 -16.73 10.46
CA VAL A 117 1.96 -16.27 9.13
C VAL A 117 2.36 -17.27 8.05
N ALA A 118 3.60 -17.76 8.07
CA ALA A 118 4.07 -18.73 7.07
C ALA A 118 3.25 -20.03 7.13
N LYS A 119 2.95 -20.52 8.34
CA LYS A 119 2.09 -21.69 8.54
C LYS A 119 0.68 -21.45 8.01
N GLN A 120 0.10 -20.29 8.26
CA GLN A 120 -1.23 -19.92 7.76
C GLN A 120 -1.26 -19.87 6.23
N GLN A 121 -0.24 -19.28 5.60
CA GLN A 121 -0.12 -19.22 4.15
C GLN A 121 0.01 -20.60 3.52
N GLN A 122 0.85 -21.48 4.09
CA GLN A 122 0.98 -22.86 3.62
C GLN A 122 -0.34 -23.63 3.73
N MET A 123 -1.07 -23.46 4.84
CA MET A 123 -2.36 -24.09 5.03
C MET A 123 -3.41 -23.58 4.03
N GLN A 124 -3.46 -22.28 3.78
CA GLN A 124 -4.35 -21.68 2.78
C GLN A 124 -4.03 -22.16 1.37
N ALA A 125 -2.75 -22.23 1.00
CA ALA A 125 -2.31 -22.76 -0.28
C ALA A 125 -2.69 -24.23 -0.48
N ALA A 126 -2.51 -25.08 0.55
CA ALA A 126 -2.92 -26.49 0.49
C ALA A 126 -4.45 -26.63 0.33
N MET A 127 -5.24 -25.85 1.08
CA MET A 127 -6.70 -25.85 0.95
C MET A 127 -7.18 -25.40 -0.43
N ALA A 128 -6.51 -24.41 -1.03
CA ALA A 128 -6.83 -23.95 -2.38
C ALA A 128 -6.50 -25.01 -3.44
N SER A 129 -5.38 -25.74 -3.29
CA SER A 129 -5.00 -26.84 -4.19
C SER A 129 -6.05 -27.96 -4.18
N ASN A 130 -6.46 -28.42 -3.00
CA ASN A 130 -7.45 -29.49 -2.87
C ASN A 130 -8.80 -29.11 -3.51
N ARG A 131 -9.23 -27.85 -3.36
CA ARG A 131 -10.48 -27.36 -3.96
C ARG A 131 -10.43 -27.41 -5.50
N ASN A 132 -9.30 -27.02 -6.08
CA ASN A 132 -9.13 -27.04 -7.54
C ASN A 132 -9.11 -28.48 -8.09
N GLU A 133 -8.54 -29.44 -7.35
CA GLU A 133 -8.56 -30.87 -7.70
C GLU A 133 -10.00 -31.44 -7.66
N GLU A 134 -10.77 -31.10 -6.64
CA GLU A 134 -12.19 -31.48 -6.51
C GLU A 134 -13.05 -30.89 -7.65
N GLU A 135 -12.85 -29.63 -8.03
CA GLU A 135 -13.57 -29.00 -9.15
C GLU A 135 -13.20 -29.62 -10.52
N SER A 136 -11.94 -30.01 -10.70
CA SER A 136 -11.47 -30.66 -11.94
C SER A 136 -12.01 -32.09 -12.13
N SER A 137 -12.25 -32.81 -11.03
CA SER A 137 -12.75 -34.19 -11.06
C SER A 137 -14.26 -34.31 -11.29
N HIS A 138 -15.03 -33.26 -11.04
CA HIS A 138 -16.49 -33.23 -11.24
C HIS A 138 -16.91 -32.60 -12.59
N GLY A 139 -15.96 -32.10 -13.38
CA GLY A 139 -16.19 -31.47 -14.69
C GLY A 139 -15.88 -32.35 -15.91
N SER A 140 -15.60 -33.65 -15.72
CA SER A 140 -15.31 -34.63 -16.78
C SER A 140 -16.47 -35.57 -17.04
#